data_AF-A0A1H6F8I1-F1
#
_entry.id   AF-A0A1H6F8I1-F1
#
_cell.length_a   1.000
_cell.length_b   1.000
_cell.length_c   1.000
_cell.angle_alpha   90.00
_cell.angle_beta   90.00
_cell.angle_gamma   90.00
#
_symmetry.space_group_name_H-M   'P 1'
#
loop_
_entity.id
_entity.type
_entity.pdbx_description
1 polymer ?
#
loop_
_entity_poly.entity_id
_entity_poly.type
_entity_poly.pdbx_seq_one_letter_code
_entity_poly.pdbx_strand_id
1 'polypeptide(L)'
;MYSRQYRKISSGIIDQETNKKFIEQYGKSISIMSKPDSISFHFAIMEVETWWLSMYTLFEKINPILTVDYIYEKIGINLKEEDIEECVFHPFIKLKQLMESIDKTYDKKYGEVEAITSYITVNDIESGISDNRCASLYAFYSELRSFII
;
A
#
# COMPACT_ATOMS: atom_id res chain seq x y z
N MET A 1 -7.26 2.82 1.74
CA MET A 1 -8.64 3.28 1.49
C MET A 1 -9.57 2.09 1.34
N TYR A 2 -9.88 1.46 2.47
CA TYR A 2 -10.79 0.33 2.58
C TYR A 2 -11.69 0.66 3.74
N SER A 3 -12.97 0.86 3.43
CA SER A 3 -13.98 1.25 4.41
C SER A 3 -15.25 0.47 4.15
N ARG A 4 -16.11 0.37 5.17
CA ARG A 4 -17.43 -0.24 5.02
C ARG A 4 -18.25 0.46 3.92
N GLN A 5 -18.06 1.76 3.75
CA GLN A 5 -18.72 2.53 2.71
C GLN A 5 -18.16 2.21 1.33
N TYR A 6 -16.84 2.15 1.18
CA TYR A 6 -16.19 1.75 -0.07
C TYR A 6 -16.72 0.39 -0.54
N ARG A 7 -16.68 -0.63 0.33
CA ARG A 7 -17.15 -1.99 0.00
C ARG A 7 -18.61 -2.04 -0.43
N LYS A 8 -19.47 -1.18 0.13
CA LYS A 8 -20.89 -1.10 -0.24
C LYS A 8 -21.07 -0.52 -1.66
N ILE A 9 -20.26 0.46 -2.04
CA ILE A 9 -20.37 1.16 -3.32
C ILE A 9 -19.69 0.36 -4.42
N SER A 10 -18.51 -0.20 -4.15
CA SER A 10 -17.71 -0.95 -5.13
C SER A 10 -18.13 -2.41 -5.27
N SER A 11 -19.18 -2.87 -4.58
CA SER A 11 -19.61 -4.28 -4.57
C SER A 11 -18.51 -5.29 -4.21
N GLY A 12 -17.52 -4.88 -3.43
CA GLY A 12 -16.43 -5.77 -3.02
C GLY A 12 -15.35 -6.02 -4.06
N ILE A 13 -15.20 -5.11 -5.05
CA ILE A 13 -14.08 -5.10 -5.98
C ILE A 13 -13.32 -3.77 -5.92
N ILE A 14 -12.12 -3.75 -6.49
CA ILE A 14 -11.39 -2.51 -6.75
C ILE A 14 -12.13 -1.77 -7.87
N ASP A 15 -12.46 -0.50 -7.65
CA ASP A 15 -13.24 0.30 -8.57
C ASP A 15 -12.58 1.68 -8.68
N GLN A 16 -11.94 1.93 -9.83
CA GLN A 16 -11.17 3.15 -10.07
C GLN A 16 -12.03 4.41 -9.96
N GLU A 17 -13.30 4.35 -10.37
CA GLU A 17 -14.22 5.49 -10.23
C GLU A 17 -14.51 5.81 -8.76
N THR A 18 -14.79 4.79 -7.95
CA THR A 18 -15.00 4.95 -6.51
C THR A 18 -13.71 5.47 -5.87
N ASN A 19 -12.55 4.93 -6.24
CA ASN A 19 -11.26 5.44 -5.75
C ASN A 19 -11.10 6.93 -6.01
N LYS A 20 -11.32 7.36 -7.26
CA LYS A 20 -11.25 8.76 -7.67
C LYS A 20 -12.25 9.62 -6.91
N LYS A 21 -13.51 9.18 -6.75
CA LYS A 21 -14.55 9.90 -6.01
C LYS A 21 -14.13 10.17 -4.57
N PHE A 22 -13.56 9.18 -3.87
CA PHE A 22 -13.07 9.39 -2.51
C PHE A 22 -11.91 10.40 -2.48
N ILE A 23 -10.89 10.21 -3.31
CA ILE A 23 -9.73 11.11 -3.38
C ILE A 23 -10.17 12.56 -3.64
N GLU A 24 -11.04 12.78 -4.63
CA GLU A 24 -11.55 14.11 -4.99
C GLU A 24 -12.41 14.73 -3.89
N GLN A 25 -13.23 13.93 -3.19
CA GLN A 25 -14.06 14.44 -2.09
C GLN A 25 -13.20 14.97 -0.94
N TYR A 26 -12.18 14.22 -0.54
CA TYR A 26 -11.24 14.68 0.49
C TYR A 26 -10.43 15.89 0.01
N GLY A 27 -9.97 15.90 -1.25
CA GLY A 27 -9.29 17.06 -1.84
C GLY A 27 -10.15 18.33 -1.80
N LYS A 28 -11.44 18.23 -2.11
CA LYS A 28 -12.40 19.35 -1.97
C LYS A 28 -12.62 19.78 -0.53
N SER A 29 -12.63 18.84 0.42
CA SER A 29 -12.73 19.18 1.84
C SER A 29 -11.50 19.94 2.35
N ILE A 30 -10.30 19.58 1.88
CA ILE A 30 -9.06 20.26 2.25
C ILE A 30 -8.99 21.66 1.63
N SER A 31 -9.38 21.81 0.35
CA SER A 31 -9.27 23.09 -0.37
C SER A 31 -10.09 24.23 0.24
N ILE A 32 -11.13 23.92 1.01
CA ILE A 32 -11.97 24.92 1.70
C ILE A 32 -11.54 25.18 3.16
N MET A 33 -10.49 24.51 3.65
CA MET A 33 -9.95 24.75 4.99
C MET A 33 -9.19 26.08 5.06
N SER A 34 -8.86 26.54 6.27
CA SER A 34 -8.18 27.83 6.48
C SER A 34 -6.73 27.89 5.96
N LYS A 35 -6.07 26.73 5.82
CA LYS A 35 -4.69 26.60 5.31
C LYS A 35 -4.56 25.34 4.44
N PRO A 36 -5.19 25.31 3.26
CA PRO A 36 -5.25 24.11 2.42
C PRO A 36 -3.85 23.63 2.02
N ASP A 37 -2.92 24.56 1.74
CA ASP A 37 -1.55 24.25 1.29
C ASP A 37 -0.64 23.71 2.41
N SER A 38 -1.12 23.67 3.65
CA SER A 38 -0.33 23.15 4.79
C SER A 38 -0.53 21.65 5.03
N ILE A 39 -1.45 21.01 4.32
CA ILE A 39 -1.79 19.60 4.48
C ILE A 39 -1.90 18.98 3.09
N SER A 40 -1.08 17.97 2.82
CA SER A 40 -1.30 17.05 1.71
C SER A 40 -1.83 15.71 2.21
N PHE A 41 -2.72 15.10 1.43
CA PHE A 41 -3.42 13.88 1.81
C PHE A 41 -3.26 12.82 0.73
N HIS A 42 -2.64 11.71 1.10
CA HIS A 42 -2.43 10.56 0.21
C HIS A 42 -3.18 9.34 0.73
N PHE A 43 -3.66 8.54 -0.21
CA PHE A 43 -4.41 7.32 0.08
C PHE A 43 -3.65 6.11 -0.44
N ALA A 44 -3.21 5.22 0.44
CA ALA A 44 -2.92 3.86 0.01
C ALA A 44 -4.22 3.21 -0.48
N ILE A 45 -4.33 2.78 -1.73
CA ILE A 45 -5.56 2.17 -2.26
C ILE A 45 -5.82 0.86 -1.51
N MET A 46 -7.07 0.60 -1.13
CA MET A 46 -7.47 -0.47 -0.20
C MET A 46 -6.84 -0.32 1.19
N GLU A 47 -5.59 -0.66 1.45
CA GLU A 47 -5.01 -0.57 2.80
C GLU A 47 -3.53 -0.16 2.73
N VAL A 48 -2.89 0.16 3.86
CA VAL A 48 -1.46 0.53 3.85
C VAL A 48 -0.58 -0.64 3.42
N GLU A 49 -1.05 -1.86 3.66
CA GLU A 49 -0.45 -3.11 3.22
C GLU A 49 -0.28 -3.18 1.69
N THR A 50 -1.09 -2.44 0.91
CA THR A 50 -0.88 -2.28 -0.54
C THR A 50 0.49 -1.69 -0.85
N TRP A 51 0.90 -0.67 -0.10
CA TRP A 51 2.22 -0.06 -0.26
C TRP A 51 3.33 -1.02 0.15
N TRP A 52 3.17 -1.77 1.24
CA TRP A 52 4.21 -2.73 1.64
C TRP A 52 4.34 -3.89 0.65
N LEU A 53 3.22 -4.36 0.10
CA LEU A 53 3.23 -5.40 -0.95
C LEU A 53 3.89 -4.89 -2.24
N SER A 54 3.77 -3.62 -2.60
CA SER A 54 4.49 -3.10 -3.77
C SER A 54 6.00 -3.00 -3.53
N MET A 55 6.44 -2.72 -2.30
CA MET A 55 7.85 -2.70 -1.86
C MET A 55 8.47 -4.10 -1.77
N TYR A 56 8.54 -4.87 -2.87
CA TYR A 56 8.89 -6.30 -2.83
C TYR A 56 10.26 -6.61 -2.16
N THR A 57 11.22 -5.68 -2.18
CA THR A 57 12.53 -5.83 -1.52
C THR A 57 12.46 -5.76 0.01
N LEU A 58 11.34 -5.30 0.57
CA LEU A 58 11.10 -5.21 2.01
C LEU A 58 11.06 -6.59 2.68
N PHE A 59 10.47 -7.58 2.02
CA PHE A 59 10.14 -8.86 2.66
C PHE A 59 11.38 -9.71 2.97
N GLU A 60 12.39 -9.71 2.10
CA GLU A 60 13.66 -10.41 2.36
C GLU A 60 14.40 -9.87 3.59
N LYS A 61 14.13 -8.61 4.00
CA LYS A 61 14.67 -8.00 5.23
C LYS A 61 13.95 -8.49 6.47
N ILE A 62 12.66 -8.79 6.35
CA ILE A 62 11.85 -9.37 7.43
C ILE A 62 12.24 -10.83 7.66
N ASN A 63 12.40 -11.57 6.56
CA ASN A 63 12.90 -12.94 6.55
C ASN A 63 13.50 -13.26 5.18
N PRO A 64 14.77 -13.71 5.08
CA PRO A 64 15.45 -13.97 3.81
C PRO A 64 14.77 -14.97 2.87
N ILE A 65 13.86 -15.82 3.39
CA ILE A 65 13.11 -16.79 2.57
C ILE A 65 12.01 -16.11 1.74
N LEU A 66 11.55 -14.92 2.13
CA LEU A 66 10.48 -14.18 1.45
C LEU A 66 10.96 -13.49 0.16
N THR A 67 11.54 -14.27 -0.76
CA THR A 67 11.89 -13.82 -2.11
C THR A 67 10.63 -13.66 -2.97
N VAL A 68 10.74 -12.96 -4.11
CA VAL A 68 9.62 -12.79 -5.06
C VAL A 68 9.01 -14.14 -5.47
N ASP A 69 9.83 -15.14 -5.79
CA ASP A 69 9.37 -16.46 -6.19
C ASP A 69 8.62 -17.18 -5.06
N TYR A 70 9.14 -17.09 -3.83
CA TYR A 70 8.48 -17.67 -2.66
C TYR A 70 7.14 -16.98 -2.39
N ILE A 71 7.09 -15.66 -2.48
CA ILE A 71 5.86 -14.89 -2.30
C ILE A 71 4.83 -15.30 -3.36
N TYR A 72 5.23 -15.40 -4.63
CA TYR A 72 4.34 -15.85 -5.70
C TYR A 72 3.76 -17.23 -5.40
N GLU A 73 4.57 -18.20 -4.94
CA GLU A 73 4.11 -19.53 -4.55
C GLU A 73 3.08 -19.48 -3.41
N LYS A 74 3.27 -18.59 -2.42
CA LYS A 74 2.41 -18.55 -1.22
C LYS A 74 1.12 -17.78 -1.41
N ILE A 75 1.15 -16.64 -2.08
CA ILE A 75 -0.01 -15.75 -2.16
C ILE A 75 -0.52 -15.53 -3.59
N GLY A 76 0.15 -16.09 -4.60
CA GLY A 76 -0.27 -16.07 -5.99
C GLY A 76 -0.15 -14.71 -6.65
N ILE A 77 0.76 -13.86 -6.18
CA ILE A 77 0.96 -12.49 -6.68
C ILE A 77 2.44 -12.32 -7.03
N ASN A 78 2.72 -11.92 -8.26
CA ASN A 78 4.08 -11.57 -8.66
C ASN A 78 4.32 -10.11 -8.30
N LEU A 79 4.89 -9.89 -7.11
CA LEU A 79 5.13 -8.54 -6.61
C LEU A 79 6.07 -7.72 -7.49
N LYS A 80 6.85 -8.31 -8.40
CA LYS A 80 7.75 -7.56 -9.29
C LYS A 80 7.06 -7.09 -10.58
N GLU A 81 5.92 -7.66 -10.95
CA GLU A 81 5.27 -7.42 -12.25
C GLU A 81 3.87 -6.83 -12.13
N GLU A 82 3.15 -7.15 -11.07
CA GLU A 82 1.74 -6.78 -10.93
C GLU A 82 1.56 -5.43 -10.21
N ASP A 83 0.58 -4.64 -10.66
CA ASP A 83 0.11 -3.47 -9.93
C ASP A 83 -0.81 -3.92 -8.79
N ILE A 84 -0.30 -3.79 -7.56
CA ILE A 84 -0.99 -4.24 -6.35
C ILE A 84 -2.29 -3.47 -6.12
N GLU A 85 -2.36 -2.21 -6.54
CA GLU A 85 -3.56 -1.37 -6.38
C GLU A 85 -4.71 -1.84 -7.25
N GLU A 86 -4.42 -2.55 -8.34
CA GLU A 86 -5.42 -3.03 -9.30
C GLU A 86 -5.76 -4.51 -9.10
N CYS A 87 -4.81 -5.34 -8.67
CA CYS A 87 -5.03 -6.78 -8.55
C CYS A 87 -5.39 -7.27 -7.14
N VAL A 88 -5.18 -6.48 -6.07
CA VAL A 88 -5.38 -6.93 -4.68
C VAL A 88 -6.46 -6.17 -3.93
N PHE A 89 -7.67 -6.73 -3.89
CA PHE A 89 -8.80 -6.10 -3.15
C PHE A 89 -8.66 -6.18 -1.61
N HIS A 90 -7.99 -7.21 -1.09
CA HIS A 90 -7.78 -7.41 0.36
C HIS A 90 -6.28 -7.57 0.70
N PRO A 91 -5.49 -6.48 0.63
CA PRO A 91 -4.05 -6.49 0.89
C PRO A 91 -3.69 -7.09 2.25
N PHE A 92 -4.44 -6.77 3.31
CA PHE A 92 -4.27 -7.37 4.63
C PHE A 92 -4.31 -8.89 4.61
N ILE A 93 -5.27 -9.49 3.90
CA ILE A 93 -5.42 -10.95 3.87
C ILE A 93 -4.21 -11.58 3.19
N LYS A 94 -3.70 -10.95 2.12
CA LYS A 94 -2.50 -11.40 1.41
C LYS A 94 -1.25 -11.27 2.28
N LEU A 95 -1.07 -10.15 2.96
CA LEU A 95 0.05 -9.96 3.88
C LEU A 95 -0.01 -10.93 5.07
N LYS A 96 -1.19 -11.13 5.65
CA LYS A 96 -1.40 -12.09 6.74
C LYS A 96 -1.02 -13.51 6.31
N GLN A 97 -1.52 -13.96 5.16
CA GLN A 97 -1.17 -15.25 4.58
C GLN A 97 0.34 -15.39 4.35
N LEU A 98 1.01 -14.32 3.89
CA LEU A 98 2.45 -14.32 3.69
C LEU A 98 3.21 -14.45 5.01
N MET A 99 2.82 -13.70 6.05
CA MET A 99 3.48 -13.76 7.35
C MET A 99 3.27 -15.11 8.04
N GLU A 100 2.07 -15.70 7.91
CA GLU A 100 1.76 -17.05 8.41
C GLU A 100 2.61 -18.14 7.73
N SER A 101 3.02 -17.94 6.47
CA SER A 101 3.89 -18.89 5.76
C SER A 101 5.30 -19.04 6.34
N ILE A 102 5.71 -18.11 7.20
CA ILE A 102 6.99 -18.12 7.92
C ILE A 102 6.79 -18.15 9.44
N ASP A 103 5.67 -18.73 9.89
CA ASP A 103 5.31 -18.90 11.31
C ASP A 103 5.25 -17.57 12.10
N LYS A 104 4.94 -16.46 11.42
CA LYS A 104 4.70 -15.16 12.03
C LYS A 104 3.22 -14.78 11.95
N THR A 105 2.77 -13.92 12.86
CA THR A 105 1.42 -13.35 12.82
C THR A 105 1.43 -11.94 12.26
N TYR A 106 0.33 -11.56 11.62
CA TYR A 106 0.03 -10.17 11.30
C TYR A 106 -1.47 -9.91 11.46
N ASP A 107 -1.84 -9.16 12.50
CA ASP A 107 -3.21 -8.79 12.85
C ASP A 107 -3.37 -7.26 12.99
N LYS A 108 -2.50 -6.49 12.32
CA LYS A 108 -2.46 -5.02 12.36
C LYS A 108 -2.24 -4.43 13.76
N LYS A 109 -1.61 -5.17 14.66
CA LYS A 109 -1.27 -4.64 15.99
C LYS A 109 -0.15 -3.61 15.84
N TYR A 110 -0.14 -2.61 16.72
CA TYR A 110 0.86 -1.53 16.70
C TYR A 110 2.29 -2.04 16.52
N GLY A 111 2.73 -3.00 17.36
CA GLY A 111 4.09 -3.54 17.28
C GLY A 111 4.40 -4.30 15.98
N GLU A 112 3.39 -4.89 15.33
CA GLU A 112 3.56 -5.57 14.03
C GLU A 112 3.71 -4.56 12.90
N VAL A 113 2.89 -3.50 12.93
CA VAL A 113 2.96 -2.38 11.97
C VAL A 113 4.30 -1.64 12.12
N GLU A 114 4.71 -1.35 13.35
CA GLU A 114 6.00 -0.72 13.66
C GLU A 114 7.17 -1.58 13.18
N ALA A 115 7.14 -2.89 13.46
CA ALA A 115 8.17 -3.82 13.02
C ALA A 115 8.34 -3.82 11.50
N ILE A 116 7.26 -3.98 10.72
CA ILE A 116 7.33 -3.94 9.25
C ILE A 116 7.86 -2.59 8.78
N THR A 117 7.33 -1.49 9.32
CA THR A 117 7.72 -0.14 8.92
C THR A 117 9.19 0.15 9.21
N SER A 118 9.74 -0.40 10.30
CA SER A 118 11.15 -0.21 10.69
C SER A 118 12.17 -0.80 9.70
N TYR A 119 11.76 -1.76 8.85
CA TYR A 119 12.62 -2.33 7.82
C TYR A 119 12.65 -1.51 6.52
N ILE A 120 11.73 -0.55 6.37
CA ILE A 120 11.57 0.23 5.15
C ILE A 120 12.77 1.17 4.98
N THR A 121 13.38 1.09 3.81
CA THR A 121 14.44 1.99 3.34
C THR A 121 13.99 2.71 2.08
N VAL A 122 14.74 3.74 1.67
CA VAL A 122 14.48 4.46 0.41
C VAL A 122 14.44 3.50 -0.78
N ASN A 123 15.35 2.52 -0.84
CA ASN A 123 15.40 1.53 -1.91
C ASN A 123 14.12 0.66 -1.99
N ASP A 124 13.43 0.44 -0.87
CA ASP A 124 12.18 -0.33 -0.88
C ASP A 124 11.03 0.50 -1.42
N ILE A 125 11.01 1.80 -1.11
CA ILE A 125 10.03 2.72 -1.69
C ILE A 125 10.30 2.86 -3.20
N GLU A 126 11.56 3.04 -3.60
CA GLU A 126 11.97 3.09 -5.00
C GLU A 126 11.63 1.81 -5.75
N SER A 127 11.82 0.65 -5.12
CA SER A 127 11.32 -0.60 -5.69
C SER A 127 9.81 -0.50 -5.84
N GLY A 128 9.06 -0.21 -4.78
CA GLY A 128 7.59 -0.11 -4.79
C GLY A 128 6.94 0.82 -5.82
N ILE A 129 7.64 1.86 -6.26
CA ILE A 129 7.14 2.82 -7.26
C ILE A 129 7.65 2.56 -8.68
N SER A 130 8.64 1.68 -8.84
CA SER A 130 9.14 1.28 -10.17
C SER A 130 8.06 0.59 -10.99
N ASP A 131 8.17 0.71 -12.32
CA ASP A 131 7.33 0.02 -13.30
C ASP A 131 5.81 0.23 -13.12
N ASN A 132 5.41 1.36 -12.53
CA ASN A 132 4.00 1.73 -12.29
C ASN A 132 3.21 0.73 -11.41
N ARG A 133 3.87 0.02 -10.48
CA ARG A 133 3.22 -1.03 -9.67
C ARG A 133 2.38 -0.53 -8.50
N CYS A 134 2.42 0.77 -8.21
CA CYS A 134 1.70 1.39 -7.10
C CYS A 134 1.63 2.91 -7.28
N ALA A 135 0.64 3.38 -8.03
CA ALA A 135 0.50 4.80 -8.38
C ALA A 135 0.32 5.70 -7.14
N SER A 136 -0.40 5.25 -6.11
CA SER A 136 -0.61 6.04 -4.90
C SER A 136 0.64 6.18 -4.04
N LEU A 137 1.50 5.16 -3.98
CA LEU A 137 2.81 5.25 -3.32
C LEU A 137 3.72 6.21 -4.09
N TYR A 138 3.72 6.14 -5.43
CA TYR A 138 4.47 7.07 -6.27
C TYR A 138 4.05 8.52 -6.02
N ALA A 139 2.75 8.80 -5.97
CA ALA A 139 2.23 10.14 -5.68
C ALA A 139 2.68 10.63 -4.30
N PHE A 140 2.56 9.80 -3.27
CA PHE A 140 3.03 10.12 -1.92
C PHE A 140 4.52 10.42 -1.89
N TYR A 141 5.35 9.55 -2.47
CA TYR A 141 6.80 9.69 -2.41
C TYR A 141 7.29 10.89 -3.23
N SER A 142 6.71 11.13 -4.40
CA SER A 142 7.06 12.27 -5.27
C SER A 142 6.80 13.60 -4.56
N GLU A 143 5.66 13.72 -3.89
CA GLU A 143 5.31 14.92 -3.14
C GLU A 143 6.19 15.07 -1.90
N LEU A 144 6.41 13.99 -1.13
CA LEU A 144 7.33 14.02 0.01
C LEU A 144 8.73 14.51 -0.38
N ARG A 145 9.23 14.09 -1.54
CA ARG A 145 10.53 14.53 -2.07
C ARG A 145 10.53 16.01 -2.46
N SER A 146 9.39 16.56 -2.89
CA SER A 146 9.25 17.98 -3.23
C SER A 146 9.28 18.90 -2.00
N PHE A 147 8.93 18.40 -0.81
CA PHE A 147 9.01 19.14 0.45
C PHE A 147 10.40 19.20 1.08
N ILE A 148 11.30 18.29 0.68
CA ILE A 148 12.63 18.13 1.29
C ILE A 148 13.71 18.92 0.49
N ILE A 149 13.35 19.46 -0.67
CA ILE A 149 14.18 20.34 -1.52
C ILE A 149 13.78 21.80 -1.28
#